data_AF-A0A916SRT1-F1
#
_entry.id   AF-A0A916SRT1-F1
#
_cell.length_a   1.000
_cell.length_b   1.000
_cell.length_c   1.000
_cell.angle_alpha   90.00
_cell.angle_beta   90.00
_cell.angle_gamma   90.00
#
_symmetry.space_group_name_H-M   'P 1'
#
loop_
_entity.id
_entity.type
_entity.pdbx_description
1 polymer ?
#
loop_
_entity_poly.entity_id
_entity_poly.type
_entity_poly.pdbx_seq_one_letter_code
_entity_poly.pdbx_strand_id
1 'polypeptide(L)' 'MALNRKNALFAGSDAGAEHWATIASLIETAKLNHVEPLAYLSDVLTKIVNGHLNNQIDDLLPWAYAAKHELKAVA' A
#
# COMPACT_ATOMS: atom_id res chain seq x y z
N MET A 1 5.52 20.62 -13.01
CA MET A 1 4.68 19.65 -13.74
C MET A 1 5.58 18.69 -14.50
N ALA A 2 5.17 17.43 -14.61
CA ALA A 2 5.84 16.30 -15.30
C ALA A 2 6.79 15.40 -14.47
N LEU A 3 6.30 14.87 -13.33
CA LEU A 3 6.82 13.59 -12.79
C LEU A 3 6.38 12.36 -13.62
N ASN A 4 5.44 12.53 -14.56
CA ASN A 4 4.83 11.43 -15.34
C ASN A 4 5.85 10.77 -16.31
N ARG A 5 6.79 11.54 -16.90
CA ARG A 5 7.72 11.00 -17.91
C ARG A 5 8.76 10.00 -17.39
N LYS A 6 9.00 9.92 -16.08
CA LYS A 6 9.93 8.93 -15.48
C LYS A 6 9.23 7.67 -14.96
N ASN A 7 7.91 7.71 -14.75
CA ASN A 7 7.13 6.55 -14.28
C ASN A 7 6.54 5.71 -15.43
N ALA A 8 6.75 6.13 -16.68
CA ALA A 8 6.26 5.45 -17.88
C ALA A 8 7.00 4.13 -18.21
N LEU A 9 7.96 3.67 -17.39
CA LEU A 9 8.66 2.40 -17.61
C LEU A 9 7.77 1.16 -17.37
N PHE A 10 6.58 1.32 -16.79
CA PHE A 10 5.55 0.27 -16.71
C PHE A 10 4.61 0.24 -17.92
N ALA A 11 4.68 1.24 -18.81
CA ALA A 11 3.82 1.40 -19.97
C ALA A 11 4.28 0.58 -21.20
N GLY A 12 4.86 -0.61 -20.97
CA GLY A 12 5.18 -1.58 -22.03
C GLY A 12 4.15 -2.69 -22.18
N SER A 13 3.21 -2.80 -21.24
CA SER A 13 2.17 -3.84 -21.22
C SER A 13 0.97 -3.35 -20.41
N ASP A 14 -0.25 -3.59 -20.90
CA ASP A 14 -1.51 -3.24 -20.23
C ASP A 14 -1.58 -3.83 -18.80
N ALA A 15 -1.05 -5.05 -18.61
CA ALA A 15 -0.97 -5.70 -17.30
C ALA A 15 -0.02 -4.94 -16.34
N GLY A 16 1.04 -4.33 -16.85
CA GLY A 16 1.94 -3.50 -16.04
C GLY A 16 1.26 -2.21 -15.57
N ALA A 17 0.47 -1.59 -16.45
CA ALA A 17 -0.30 -0.39 -16.12
C ALA A 17 -1.40 -0.67 -15.08
N GLU A 18 -2.09 -1.81 -15.18
CA GLU A 18 -3.12 -2.23 -14.22
C GLU A 18 -2.56 -2.47 -12.82
N HIS A 19 -1.46 -3.22 -12.71
CA HIS A 19 -0.78 -3.42 -11.43
C HIS A 19 -0.29 -2.10 -10.84
N TRP A 20 0.25 -1.20 -11.67
CA TRP A 20 0.72 0.10 -11.19
C TRP A 20 -0.44 0.97 -10.70
N ALA A 21 -1.58 0.99 -11.40
CA ALA A 21 -2.78 1.69 -10.96
C ALA A 21 -3.28 1.19 -9.60
N THR A 22 -3.20 -0.12 -9.37
CA THR A 22 -3.55 -0.74 -8.08
C THR A 22 -2.62 -0.24 -6.97
N ILE A 23 -1.30 -0.31 -7.19
CA ILE A 23 -0.30 0.14 -6.21
C ILE A 23 -0.45 1.64 -5.93
N ALA A 24 -0.63 2.46 -6.98
CA ALA A 24 -0.84 3.89 -6.84
C ALA A 24 -2.08 4.22 -6.01
N SER A 25 -3.18 3.50 -6.22
CA SER A 25 -4.41 3.68 -5.44
C SER A 25 -4.19 3.36 -3.96
N LEU A 26 -3.43 2.30 -3.65
CA LEU A 26 -3.06 1.96 -2.27
C LEU A 26 -2.17 3.02 -1.63
N ILE A 27 -1.21 3.57 -2.36
CA ILE A 27 -0.33 4.65 -1.89
C ILE A 27 -1.15 5.90 -1.55
N GLU A 28 -2.05 6.33 -2.44
CA GLU A 28 -2.90 7.49 -2.17
C GLU A 28 -3.84 7.24 -0.99
N THR A 29 -4.38 6.03 -0.87
CA THR A 29 -5.21 5.65 0.29
C THR A 29 -4.42 5.71 1.60
N ALA A 30 -3.17 5.22 1.62
CA ALA A 30 -2.31 5.32 2.80
C ALA A 30 -2.06 6.78 3.21
N LYS A 31 -1.77 7.66 2.24
CA LYS A 31 -1.60 9.10 2.49
C LYS A 31 -2.86 9.74 3.07
N LEU A 32 -4.04 9.40 2.54
CA LEU A 32 -5.33 9.90 3.05
C LEU A 32 -5.60 9.47 4.49
N ASN A 33 -5.02 8.34 4.92
CA ASN A 33 -5.10 7.84 6.30
C ASN A 33 -3.92 8.33 7.18
N HIS A 34 -3.12 9.29 6.72
CA HIS A 34 -1.92 9.78 7.42
C HIS A 34 -0.87 8.70 7.70
N VAL A 35 -0.85 7.64 6.90
CA VAL A 35 0.11 6.54 7.01
C VAL A 35 1.26 6.74 6.03
N GLU A 36 2.49 6.46 6.46
CA GLU A 36 3.67 6.45 5.61
C GLU A 36 3.57 5.28 4.59
N PRO A 37 3.48 5.55 3.28
CA PRO A 37 3.14 4.51 2.30
C PRO A 37 4.17 3.38 2.19
N LEU A 38 5.46 3.67 2.34
CA LEU A 38 6.50 2.65 2.23
C LEU A 38 6.44 1.67 3.40
N ALA A 39 6.30 2.17 4.63
CA ALA A 39 6.16 1.37 5.84
C ALA A 39 4.90 0.50 5.80
N TYR A 40 3.77 1.06 5.36
CA TYR A 40 2.54 0.30 5.15
C TYR A 40 2.70 -0.82 4.13
N LEU A 41 3.23 -0.51 2.93
CA LEU A 41 3.37 -1.51 1.88
C LEU A 41 4.36 -2.62 2.29
N SER A 42 5.45 -2.26 2.98
CA SER A 42 6.39 -3.23 3.53
C SER A 42 5.72 -4.18 4.52
N ASP A 43 4.94 -3.64 5.47
CA ASP A 43 4.24 -4.44 6.48
C ASP A 43 3.20 -5.38 5.83
N VAL A 44 2.41 -4.87 4.88
CA VAL A 44 1.42 -5.67 4.15
C VAL A 44 2.08 -6.81 3.37
N LEU A 45 3.15 -6.52 2.62
CA LEU A 45 3.88 -7.56 1.87
C LEU A 45 4.50 -8.59 2.81
N THR A 46 5.08 -8.17 3.95
CA THR A 46 5.59 -9.08 4.97
C THR A 46 4.51 -10.00 5.52
N LYS A 47 3.30 -9.47 5.83
CA LYS A 47 2.17 -10.28 6.29
C LYS A 47 1.72 -11.30 5.24
N ILE A 48 1.61 -10.89 3.99
CA ILE A 48 1.24 -11.77 2.88
C ILE A 48 2.25 -12.92 2.75
N VAL A 49 3.56 -12.62 2.76
CA VAL A 49 4.62 -13.64 2.70
C VAL A 49 4.58 -14.59 3.91
N ASN A 50 4.19 -14.08 5.07
CA ASN A 50 4.06 -14.86 6.30
C ASN A 50 2.75 -15.68 6.39
N GLY A 51 1.96 -15.76 5.31
CA GLY A 51 0.77 -16.61 5.25
C GLY A 51 -0.49 -15.96 5.80
N HIS A 52 -0.61 -14.64 5.70
CA HIS A 52 -1.84 -13.93 6.05
C HIS A 52 -3.07 -14.55 5.36
N LEU A 53 -4.12 -14.79 6.14
CA LEU A 53 -5.32 -15.46 5.65
C LEU A 53 -6.11 -14.52 4.72
N ASN A 54 -6.57 -15.06 3.59
CA ASN A 54 -7.35 -14.29 2.62
C ASN A 54 -8.72 -13.84 3.16
N ASN A 55 -9.23 -14.46 4.23
CA ASN A 55 -10.48 -14.00 4.88
C ASN A 55 -10.26 -12.87 5.91
N GLN A 56 -9.00 -12.42 6.11
CA GLN A 56 -8.65 -11.33 7.03
C GLN A 56 -8.09 -10.13 6.29
N ILE A 57 -8.52 -9.87 5.05
CA ILE A 57 -7.98 -8.76 4.23
C ILE A 57 -8.12 -7.41 4.95
N ASP A 58 -9.14 -7.24 5.79
CA ASP A 58 -9.36 -6.01 6.56
C ASP A 58 -8.15 -5.61 7.43
N ASP A 59 -7.37 -6.58 7.92
CA ASP A 59 -6.14 -6.35 8.70
C ASP A 59 -4.97 -5.77 7.89
N LEU A 60 -5.07 -5.83 6.55
CA LEU A 60 -4.07 -5.31 5.63
C LEU A 60 -4.41 -3.89 5.16
N LEU A 61 -5.57 -3.34 5.50
CA LEU A 61 -6.01 -2.04 5.00
C LEU A 61 -5.32 -0.88 5.74
N PRO A 62 -5.15 0.30 5.10
CA PRO A 62 -4.34 1.38 5.67
C PRO A 62 -4.84 1.91 7.03
N TRP A 63 -6.15 1.92 7.26
CA TRP A 63 -6.72 2.33 8.55
C TRP A 63 -6.46 1.32 9.67
N ALA A 64 -6.42 0.02 9.36
CA ALA A 64 -6.08 -1.02 10.33
C ALA A 64 -4.59 -0.92 10.73
N TYR A 65 -3.73 -0.54 9.78
CA TYR A 65 -2.33 -0.21 10.06
C TYR A 65 -2.20 1.03 10.95
N ALA A 66 -2.91 2.12 10.62
CA ALA A 66 -2.92 3.35 11.42
C ALA A 66 -3.34 3.08 12.87
N ALA A 67 -4.49 2.42 13.07
CA ALA A 67 -5.00 2.10 14.40
C ALA A 67 -4.02 1.26 15.23
N LYS A 68 -3.36 0.26 14.61
CA LYS A 68 -2.33 -0.56 15.30
C LYS A 68 -1.11 0.26 15.71
N HIS A 69 -0.70 1.25 14.90
CA HIS A 69 0.43 2.13 15.20
C HIS A 69 0.08 3.22 16.22
N GLU A 70 -1.15 3.74 16.22
CA GLU A 70 -1.64 4.68 17.25
C GLU A 70 -1.67 4.02 18.63
N LEU A 71 -2.15 2.77 18.71
CA LEU A 71 -2.12 1.98 19.95
C LEU A 71 -0.70 1.79 20.50
N LYS A 72 0.29 1.59 19.61
CA LYS A 72 1.71 1.51 20.01
C LYS A 72 2.31 2.83 20.47
N ALA A 73 1.77 3.98 20.05
CA ALA A 73 2.28 5.28 20.44
C ALA A 73 1.78 5.74 21.82
N VAL A 74 0.68 5.15 22.30
CA VAL A 74 0.03 5.49 23.59
C VAL A 74 0.42 4.52 24.72
N ALA A 75 0.97 3.36 24.39
CA ALA A 75 1.48 2.35 25.34
C ALA A 75 2.96 2.57 25.66
#